data_AF-A0A523KND7-F1
#
_entry.id   AF-A0A523KND7-F1
#
_cell.length_a   1.000
_cell.length_b   1.000
_cell.length_c   1.000
_cell.angle_alpha   90.00
_cell.angle_beta   90.00
_cell.angle_gamma   90.00
#
_symmetry.space_group_name_H-M   'P 1'
#
loop_
_entity.id
_entity.type
_entity.pdbx_description
1 polymer ?
#
loop_
_entity_poly.entity_id
_entity_poly.type
_entity_poly.pdbx_seq_one_letter_code
_entity_poly.pdbx_strand_id
1 'polypeptide(L)'
;MNQTSDIPDIGAILGAAMQAIDPADRPLLLAALERLASQRYRDWANEHPDESVKRGLNECAEREQEIAVRVESVFTDAAEVQQRLLADNPDLEELNRTLFEGRPLNVQFAMQAQGERAGAAAWASFAAVANDERVKTMLESCGPLEEANAEFLDALI
;
A
#
# COMPACT_ATOMS: atom_id res chain seq x y z
N MET A 1 -15.07 20.02 -15.87
CA MET A 1 -14.81 20.35 -14.45
C MET A 1 -13.69 19.44 -13.99
N ASN A 2 -12.62 19.99 -13.43
CA ASN A 2 -11.39 19.27 -13.13
C ASN A 2 -11.63 18.35 -11.91
N GLN A 3 -11.86 17.05 -12.14
CA GLN A 3 -12.21 16.07 -11.10
C GLN A 3 -11.01 15.71 -10.18
N THR A 4 -9.85 16.33 -10.36
CA THR A 4 -8.62 16.07 -9.60
C THR A 4 -8.47 16.97 -8.37
N SER A 5 -9.31 17.99 -8.19
CA SER A 5 -9.17 18.98 -7.10
C SER A 5 -9.66 18.49 -5.72
N ASP A 6 -10.20 17.27 -5.62
CA ASP A 6 -10.76 16.66 -4.39
C ASP A 6 -10.07 15.32 -4.02
N ILE A 7 -8.83 15.11 -4.48
CA ILE A 7 -8.01 13.97 -4.03
C ILE A 7 -7.50 14.28 -2.62
N PRO A 8 -7.87 13.48 -1.60
CA PRO A 8 -7.32 13.66 -0.25
C PRO A 8 -5.83 13.36 -0.25
N ASP A 9 -5.09 13.99 0.67
CA ASP A 9 -3.66 13.71 0.83
C ASP A 9 -3.46 12.32 1.45
N ILE A 10 -3.30 11.31 0.60
CA ILE A 10 -3.14 9.91 1.02
C ILE A 10 -1.88 9.73 1.87
N GLY A 11 -0.81 10.46 1.57
CA GLY A 11 0.43 10.43 2.36
C GLY A 11 0.22 10.97 3.77
N ALA A 12 -0.53 12.06 3.93
CA ALA A 12 -0.89 12.58 5.24
C ALA A 12 -1.78 11.61 6.05
N ILE A 13 -2.74 10.95 5.39
CA ILE A 13 -3.60 9.93 6.02
C ILE A 13 -2.77 8.75 6.50
N LEU A 14 -1.90 8.20 5.63
CA LEU A 14 -1.00 7.11 5.99
C LEU A 14 -0.06 7.51 7.13
N GLY A 15 0.52 8.71 7.05
CA GLY A 15 1.40 9.24 8.09
C GLY A 15 0.71 9.35 9.46
N ALA A 16 -0.55 9.81 9.48
CA ALA A 16 -1.34 9.88 10.71
C ALA A 16 -1.63 8.49 11.29
N ALA A 17 -1.99 7.52 10.44
CA ALA A 17 -2.20 6.13 10.87
C ALA A 17 -0.91 5.54 11.48
N MET A 18 0.25 5.76 10.84
CA MET A 18 1.54 5.25 11.33
C MET A 18 1.98 5.88 12.65
N GLN A 19 1.62 7.14 12.91
CA GLN A 19 1.96 7.81 14.18
C GLN A 19 1.26 7.20 15.39
N ALA A 20 0.09 6.58 15.21
CA ALA A 20 -0.64 5.91 16.27
C ALA A 20 -0.03 4.55 16.67
N ILE A 21 0.95 4.07 15.90
CA ILE A 21 1.52 2.72 16.03
C ILE A 21 2.94 2.80 16.58
N ASP A 22 3.29 1.82 17.41
CA ASP A 22 4.66 1.64 17.90
C ASP A 22 5.62 1.57 16.70
N PRO A 23 6.73 2.34 16.70
CA PRO A 23 7.72 2.31 15.62
C PRO A 23 8.17 0.90 15.20
N ALA A 24 8.25 -0.06 16.12
CA ALA A 24 8.66 -1.43 15.82
C ALA A 24 7.61 -2.22 15.01
N ASP A 25 6.32 -1.86 15.16
CA ASP A 25 5.18 -2.54 14.55
C ASP A 25 4.76 -1.91 13.21
N ARG A 26 5.22 -0.69 12.90
CA ARG A 26 4.85 0.06 11.67
C ARG A 26 5.12 -0.71 10.36
N PRO A 27 6.27 -1.40 10.17
CA PRO A 27 6.48 -2.17 8.95
C PRO A 27 5.44 -3.28 8.77
N LEU A 28 5.03 -3.93 9.86
CA LEU A 28 4.02 -4.99 9.81
C LEU A 28 2.62 -4.44 9.54
N LEU A 29 2.28 -3.26 10.08
CA LEU A 29 1.05 -2.59 9.69
C LEU A 29 1.05 -2.27 8.19
N LEU A 30 2.11 -1.66 7.67
CA LEU A 30 2.17 -1.29 6.26
C LEU A 30 2.09 -2.55 5.36
N ALA A 31 2.75 -3.65 5.73
CA ALA A 31 2.60 -4.93 5.04
C ALA A 31 1.16 -5.47 5.04
N ALA A 32 0.37 -5.21 6.09
CA ALA A 32 -1.04 -5.57 6.11
C ALA A 32 -1.86 -4.68 5.16
N LEU A 33 -1.52 -3.39 5.05
CA LEU A 33 -2.13 -2.47 4.09
C LEU A 33 -1.81 -2.89 2.65
N GLU A 34 -0.61 -3.41 2.36
CA GLU A 34 -0.28 -3.94 1.02
C GLU A 34 -1.18 -5.12 0.64
N ARG A 35 -1.57 -5.97 1.59
CA ARG A 35 -2.54 -7.03 1.30
C ARG A 35 -3.91 -6.48 0.92
N LEU A 36 -4.34 -5.39 1.56
CA LEU A 36 -5.57 -4.69 1.19
C LEU A 36 -5.44 -4.02 -0.19
N ALA A 37 -4.26 -3.48 -0.51
CA ALA A 37 -3.98 -2.92 -1.83
C ALA A 37 -3.97 -3.97 -2.92
N SER A 38 -3.33 -5.11 -2.67
CA SER A 38 -3.36 -6.28 -3.55
C SER A 38 -4.80 -6.70 -3.90
N GLN A 39 -5.69 -6.75 -2.90
CA GLN A 39 -7.10 -7.07 -3.14
C GLN A 39 -7.78 -6.02 -4.01
N ARG A 40 -7.56 -4.72 -3.74
CA ARG A 40 -8.14 -3.63 -4.53
C ARG A 40 -7.71 -3.67 -5.99
N TYR A 41 -6.44 -3.93 -6.27
CA TYR A 41 -5.94 -4.12 -7.64
C TYR A 41 -6.65 -5.29 -8.35
N ARG A 42 -6.87 -6.42 -7.66
CA ARG A 42 -7.62 -7.55 -8.21
C ARG A 42 -9.07 -7.20 -8.49
N ASP A 43 -9.71 -6.43 -7.62
CA ASP A 43 -11.09 -5.99 -7.81
C ASP A 43 -11.21 -5.09 -9.05
N TRP A 44 -10.31 -4.10 -9.19
CA TRP A 44 -10.25 -3.30 -10.41
C TRP A 44 -9.95 -4.14 -11.66
N ALA A 45 -9.03 -5.12 -11.57
CA ALA A 45 -8.72 -6.00 -12.68
C ALA A 45 -9.92 -6.88 -13.09
N ASN A 46 -10.79 -7.25 -12.16
CA ASN A 46 -12.00 -8.01 -12.47
C ASN A 46 -13.07 -7.16 -13.17
N GLU A 47 -13.12 -5.86 -12.87
CA GLU A 47 -14.15 -4.94 -13.36
C GLU A 47 -13.74 -4.19 -14.63
N HIS A 48 -12.43 -4.03 -14.90
CA HIS A 48 -11.95 -3.24 -16.02
C HIS A 48 -12.22 -3.93 -17.37
N PRO A 49 -12.69 -3.21 -18.42
CA PRO A 49 -13.04 -3.81 -19.71
C PRO A 49 -11.84 -4.11 -20.62
N ASP A 50 -10.70 -3.42 -20.42
CA ASP A 50 -9.50 -3.57 -21.25
C ASP A 50 -8.56 -4.65 -20.69
N GLU A 51 -8.36 -5.74 -21.45
CA GLU A 51 -7.51 -6.88 -21.06
C GLU A 51 -6.04 -6.52 -20.78
N SER A 52 -5.48 -5.50 -21.45
CA SER A 52 -4.12 -5.06 -21.18
C SER A 52 -4.01 -4.38 -19.81
N VAL A 53 -5.01 -3.58 -19.46
CA VAL A 53 -5.11 -2.92 -18.15
C VAL A 53 -5.36 -3.95 -17.05
N LYS A 54 -6.24 -4.93 -17.27
CA LYS A 54 -6.49 -6.01 -16.31
C LYS A 54 -5.22 -6.78 -15.95
N ARG A 55 -4.40 -7.11 -16.95
CA ARG A 55 -3.10 -7.76 -16.72
C ARG A 55 -2.17 -6.88 -15.89
N GLY A 56 -2.03 -5.60 -16.25
CA GLY A 56 -1.17 -4.70 -15.48
C GLY A 56 -1.64 -4.48 -14.04
N LEU A 57 -2.96 -4.42 -13.80
CA LEU A 57 -3.53 -4.36 -12.46
C LEU A 57 -3.24 -5.65 -11.67
N ASN A 58 -3.35 -6.82 -12.29
CA ASN A 58 -2.97 -8.09 -11.65
C ASN A 58 -1.47 -8.15 -11.33
N GLU A 59 -0.61 -7.63 -12.21
CA GLU A 59 0.83 -7.51 -11.92
C GLU A 59 1.08 -6.58 -10.72
N CYS A 60 0.34 -5.48 -10.60
CA CYS A 60 0.42 -4.63 -9.40
C CYS A 60 -0.02 -5.39 -8.14
N ALA A 61 -1.13 -6.13 -8.21
CA ALA A 61 -1.59 -6.96 -7.10
C ALA A 61 -0.55 -8.01 -6.66
N GLU A 62 0.22 -8.56 -7.59
CA GLU A 62 1.31 -9.48 -7.31
C GLU A 62 2.48 -8.79 -6.60
N ARG A 63 2.86 -7.58 -7.03
CA ARG A 63 3.91 -6.78 -6.36
C ARG A 63 3.54 -6.44 -4.92
N GLU A 64 2.29 -6.01 -4.68
CA GLU A 64 1.78 -5.76 -3.33
C GLU A 64 1.88 -7.00 -2.43
N GLN A 65 1.46 -8.14 -2.98
CA GLN A 65 1.50 -9.40 -2.26
C GLN A 65 2.95 -9.84 -1.97
N GLU A 66 3.86 -9.57 -2.90
CA GLU A 66 5.28 -9.82 -2.74
C GLU A 66 5.90 -8.94 -1.65
N ILE A 67 5.57 -7.65 -1.60
CA ILE A 67 6.02 -6.73 -0.54
C ILE A 67 5.58 -7.26 0.82
N ALA A 68 4.29 -7.56 0.99
CA ALA A 68 3.77 -8.10 2.25
C ALA A 68 4.53 -9.35 2.70
N VAL A 69 4.74 -10.32 1.79
CA VAL A 69 5.46 -11.56 2.09
C VAL A 69 6.92 -11.31 2.45
N ARG A 70 7.62 -10.40 1.74
CA ARG A 70 9.01 -10.05 2.03
C ARG A 70 9.14 -9.49 3.45
N VAL A 71 8.25 -8.55 3.82
CA VAL A 71 8.24 -7.94 5.15
C VAL A 71 7.93 -9.00 6.20
N GLU A 72 6.84 -9.74 6.07
CA GLU A 72 6.45 -10.77 7.03
C GLU A 72 7.56 -11.82 7.26
N SER A 73 8.35 -12.15 6.23
CA SER A 73 9.40 -13.18 6.32
C SER A 73 10.56 -12.84 7.28
N VAL A 74 10.72 -11.58 7.68
CA VAL A 74 11.79 -11.16 8.61
C VAL A 74 11.31 -10.98 10.05
N PHE A 75 9.99 -11.10 10.31
CA PHE A 75 9.42 -11.02 11.65
C PHE A 75 8.86 -12.40 12.06
N THR A 76 9.28 -12.90 13.22
CA THR A 76 8.89 -14.24 13.70
C THR A 76 7.39 -14.36 13.96
N ASP A 77 6.76 -13.30 14.49
CA ASP A 77 5.37 -13.29 14.92
C ASP A 77 4.49 -12.40 14.02
N ALA A 78 4.87 -12.24 12.75
CA ALA A 78 4.26 -11.29 11.81
C ALA A 78 2.72 -11.39 11.77
N ALA A 79 2.20 -12.61 11.62
CA ALA A 79 0.76 -12.84 11.51
C ALA A 79 0.00 -12.48 12.80
N GLU A 80 0.55 -12.80 13.97
CA GLU A 80 -0.08 -12.48 15.26
C GLU A 80 -0.08 -10.97 15.49
N VAL A 81 1.05 -10.31 15.22
CA VAL A 81 1.19 -8.85 15.36
C VAL A 81 0.24 -8.13 14.40
N GLN A 82 0.15 -8.54 13.14
CA GLN A 82 -0.77 -7.94 12.17
C GLN A 82 -2.24 -8.13 12.57
N GLN A 83 -2.62 -9.33 13.02
CA GLN A 83 -3.98 -9.56 13.52
C GLN A 83 -4.32 -8.66 14.71
N ARG A 84 -3.40 -8.52 15.66
CA ARG A 84 -3.55 -7.59 16.79
C ARG A 84 -3.66 -6.14 16.32
N LEU A 85 -2.77 -5.69 15.43
CA LEU A 85 -2.77 -4.33 14.90
C LEU A 85 -4.10 -3.99 14.20
N LEU A 86 -4.63 -4.88 13.37
CA LEU A 86 -5.91 -4.65 12.70
C LEU A 86 -7.09 -4.70 13.68
N ALA A 87 -7.07 -5.63 14.64
CA ALA A 87 -8.11 -5.72 15.67
C ALA A 87 -8.15 -4.49 16.60
N ASP A 88 -6.98 -3.93 16.93
CA ASP A 88 -6.83 -2.73 17.75
C ASP A 88 -7.17 -1.45 16.97
N ASN A 89 -7.18 -1.51 15.64
CA ASN A 89 -7.42 -0.38 14.75
C ASN A 89 -8.48 -0.73 13.68
N PRO A 90 -9.72 -1.08 14.08
CA PRO A 90 -10.76 -1.55 13.15
C PRO A 90 -11.13 -0.49 12.10
N ASP A 91 -10.94 0.78 12.44
CA ASP A 91 -11.20 1.91 11.55
C ASP A 91 -10.27 1.94 10.33
N LEU A 92 -9.11 1.25 10.36
CA LEU A 92 -8.17 1.27 9.24
C LEU A 92 -8.69 0.50 8.01
N GLU A 93 -9.29 -0.67 8.23
CA GLU A 93 -9.90 -1.43 7.12
C GLU A 93 -11.10 -0.68 6.53
N GLU A 94 -11.94 -0.10 7.41
CA GLU A 94 -13.09 0.69 6.97
C GLU A 94 -12.66 1.97 6.25
N LEU A 95 -11.67 2.69 6.77
CA LEU A 95 -11.10 3.87 6.12
C LEU A 95 -10.54 3.49 4.75
N ASN A 96 -9.75 2.41 4.66
CA ASN A 96 -9.18 1.93 3.42
C ASN A 96 -10.26 1.62 2.37
N ARG A 97 -11.40 1.05 2.77
CA ARG A 97 -12.54 0.78 1.88
C ARG A 97 -13.25 2.08 1.47
N THR A 98 -13.65 2.89 2.45
CA THR A 98 -14.50 4.08 2.24
C THR A 98 -13.76 5.23 1.53
N LEU A 99 -12.43 5.29 1.62
CA LEU A 99 -11.62 6.31 0.98
C LEU A 99 -11.80 6.32 -0.55
N PHE A 100 -11.92 5.14 -1.17
CA PHE A 100 -12.04 4.95 -2.63
C PHE A 100 -13.48 4.82 -3.10
N GLU A 101 -14.41 4.43 -2.22
CA GLU A 101 -15.80 4.12 -2.55
C GLU A 101 -16.51 5.28 -3.25
N GLY A 102 -17.23 4.96 -4.33
CA GLY A 102 -18.03 5.94 -5.10
C GLY A 102 -17.23 6.92 -5.95
N ARG A 103 -15.89 6.86 -5.95
CA ARG A 103 -15.04 7.73 -6.78
C ARG A 103 -14.86 7.16 -8.19
N PRO A 104 -14.73 8.01 -9.23
CA PRO A 104 -14.35 7.54 -10.56
C PRO A 104 -13.01 6.79 -10.57
N LEU A 105 -12.84 5.77 -11.42
CA LEU A 105 -11.64 4.93 -11.44
C LEU A 105 -10.34 5.73 -11.66
N ASN A 106 -10.35 6.74 -12.53
CA ASN A 106 -9.17 7.58 -12.74
C ASN A 106 -8.78 8.37 -11.47
N VAL A 107 -9.75 8.75 -10.63
CA VAL A 107 -9.48 9.38 -9.33
C VAL A 107 -8.95 8.34 -8.33
N GLN A 108 -9.51 7.13 -8.33
CA GLN A 108 -9.02 6.03 -7.51
C GLN A 108 -7.58 5.63 -7.86
N PHE A 109 -7.23 5.57 -9.16
CA PHE A 109 -5.88 5.30 -9.62
C PHE A 109 -4.90 6.39 -9.21
N ALA A 110 -5.27 7.67 -9.37
CA ALA A 110 -4.43 8.78 -8.91
C ALA A 110 -4.20 8.75 -7.39
N MET A 111 -5.24 8.41 -6.61
CA MET A 111 -5.11 8.22 -5.16
C MET A 111 -4.20 7.05 -4.80
N GLN A 112 -4.37 5.91 -5.46
CA GLN A 112 -3.53 4.75 -5.21
C GLN A 112 -2.08 5.06 -5.58
N ALA A 113 -1.80 5.68 -6.72
CA ALA A 113 -0.46 6.08 -7.13
C ALA A 113 0.20 7.07 -6.15
N GLN A 114 -0.58 7.89 -5.44
CA GLN A 114 -0.08 8.68 -4.31
C GLN A 114 0.24 7.80 -3.08
N GLY A 115 -0.62 6.82 -2.80
CA GLY A 115 -0.43 5.81 -1.77
C GLY A 115 0.86 5.02 -1.96
N GLU A 116 1.09 4.48 -3.16
CA GLU A 116 2.31 3.75 -3.53
C GLU A 116 3.57 4.57 -3.24
N ARG A 117 3.60 5.84 -3.66
CA ARG A 117 4.74 6.73 -3.40
C ARG A 117 4.94 7.02 -1.91
N ALA A 118 3.84 7.11 -1.17
CA ALA A 118 3.91 7.26 0.28
C ALA A 118 4.43 5.97 0.95
N GLY A 119 4.03 4.78 0.45
CA GLY A 119 4.56 3.47 0.83
C GLY A 119 6.06 3.37 0.58
N ALA A 120 6.50 3.70 -0.64
CA ALA A 120 7.92 3.75 -1.00
C ALA A 120 8.75 4.64 -0.06
N ALA A 121 8.26 5.85 0.23
CA ALA A 121 8.90 6.77 1.16
C ALA A 121 8.91 6.25 2.61
N ALA A 122 7.84 5.56 3.04
CA ALA A 122 7.77 4.93 4.35
C ALA A 122 8.78 3.78 4.47
N TRP A 123 8.88 2.91 3.47
CA TRP A 123 9.88 1.83 3.43
C TRP A 123 11.30 2.35 3.53
N ALA A 124 11.64 3.39 2.77
CA ALA A 124 12.94 4.06 2.88
C ALA A 124 13.20 4.64 4.28
N SER A 125 12.16 5.21 4.91
CA SER A 125 12.26 5.76 6.27
C SER A 125 12.47 4.68 7.33
N PHE A 126 11.78 3.54 7.21
CA PHE A 126 11.97 2.40 8.11
C PHE A 126 13.37 1.79 7.96
N ALA A 127 13.85 1.66 6.73
CA ALA A 127 15.20 1.17 6.44
C ALA A 127 16.28 2.08 7.05
N ALA A 128 16.10 3.40 7.00
CA ALA A 128 17.07 4.37 7.51
C ALA A 128 17.31 4.26 9.03
N VAL A 129 16.35 3.72 9.78
CA VAL A 129 16.42 3.54 11.24
C VAL A 129 16.58 2.08 11.67
N ALA A 130 16.63 1.14 10.72
CA ALA A 130 16.80 -0.27 11.00
C ALA A 130 18.25 -0.57 11.46
N ASN A 131 18.38 -1.30 12.57
CA ASN A 131 19.69 -1.71 13.11
C ASN A 131 20.21 -3.03 12.51
N ASP A 132 19.31 -3.85 11.96
CA ASP A 132 19.64 -5.13 11.33
C ASP A 132 19.78 -4.94 9.81
N GLU A 133 20.95 -5.26 9.26
CA GLU A 133 21.28 -5.07 7.84
C GLU A 133 20.39 -5.92 6.92
N ARG A 134 19.98 -7.13 7.36
CA ARG A 134 19.07 -7.99 6.60
C ARG A 134 17.69 -7.34 6.52
N VAL A 135 17.20 -6.80 7.63
CA VAL A 135 15.90 -6.10 7.68
C VAL A 135 15.96 -4.84 6.83
N LYS A 136 17.03 -4.05 6.95
CA LYS A 136 17.26 -2.85 6.16
C LYS A 136 17.24 -3.14 4.65
N THR A 137 18.03 -4.12 4.19
CA THR A 137 18.10 -4.50 2.78
C THR A 137 16.73 -4.96 2.26
N MET A 138 15.97 -5.69 3.07
CA MET A 138 14.61 -6.13 2.71
C MET A 138 13.67 -4.93 2.56
N LEU A 139 13.67 -3.98 3.51
CA LEU A 139 12.82 -2.78 3.44
C LEU A 139 13.17 -1.92 2.22
N GLU A 140 14.47 -1.72 1.93
CA GLU A 140 14.93 -1.00 0.73
C GLU A 140 14.47 -1.67 -0.58
N SER A 141 14.27 -3.00 -0.57
CA SER A 141 13.79 -3.74 -1.73
C SER A 141 12.30 -3.55 -2.06
N CYS A 142 11.52 -2.98 -1.13
CA CYS A 142 10.08 -2.80 -1.30
C CYS A 142 9.76 -1.55 -2.13
N GLY A 143 10.47 -0.43 -1.88
CA GLY A 143 10.22 0.84 -2.57
C GLY A 143 10.18 0.78 -4.11
N PRO A 144 11.10 0.07 -4.79
CA PRO A 144 11.03 -0.07 -6.25
C PRO A 144 9.78 -0.79 -6.77
N LEU A 145 9.15 -1.64 -5.97
CA LEU A 145 7.91 -2.34 -6.35
C LEU A 145 6.71 -1.39 -6.30
N GLU A 146 6.62 -0.58 -5.24
CA GLU A 146 5.64 0.50 -5.08
C GLU A 146 5.74 1.52 -6.24
N GLU A 147 6.95 1.99 -6.53
CA GLU A 147 7.14 2.98 -7.61
C GLU A 147 6.71 2.42 -8.98
N ALA A 148 6.94 1.12 -9.23
CA ALA A 148 6.49 0.48 -10.45
C ALA A 148 4.95 0.41 -10.55
N ASN A 149 4.26 0.23 -9.43
CA ASN A 149 2.80 0.30 -9.37
C ASN A 149 2.30 1.73 -9.60
N ALA A 150 2.94 2.72 -8.98
CA ALA A 150 2.64 4.13 -9.16
C ALA A 150 2.80 4.57 -10.63
N GLU A 151 3.90 4.19 -11.28
CA GLU A 151 4.17 4.47 -12.70
C GLU A 151 3.14 3.84 -13.62
N PHE A 152 2.72 2.59 -13.32
CA PHE A 152 1.68 1.92 -14.10
C PHE A 152 0.35 2.67 -13.99
N LEU A 153 -0.07 3.02 -12.77
CA LEU A 153 -1.33 3.75 -12.54
C LEU A 153 -1.32 5.13 -13.18
N ASP A 154 -0.21 5.86 -13.09
CA ASP A 154 -0.04 7.16 -13.73
C ASP A 154 -0.19 7.10 -15.26
N ALA A 155 0.17 5.98 -15.89
CA ALA A 155 0.00 5.80 -17.32
C ALA A 155 -1.48 5.56 -17.74
N LEU A 156 -2.38 5.31 -16.79
CA LEU A 156 -3.81 5.05 -17.02
C LEU A 156 -4.71 6.28 -16.83
N ILE A 157 -4.18 7.39 -16.29
CA ILE A 157 -4.94 8.59 -15.89
C ILE A 157 -4.86 9.74 -16.90
#